data_AF-A0A2I0PRZ4-F1
#
_entry.id   AF-A0A2I0PRZ4-F1
#
_cell.length_a   1.000
_cell.length_b   1.000
_cell.length_c   1.000
_cell.angle_alpha   90.00
_cell.angle_beta   90.00
_cell.angle_gamma   90.00
#
_symmetry.space_group_name_H-M   'P 1'
#
loop_
_entity.id
_entity.type
_entity.pdbx_description
1 polymer ?
#
loop_
_entity_poly.entity_id
_entity_poly.type
_entity_poly.pdbx_seq_one_letter_code
_entity_poly.pdbx_strand_id
1 'polypeptide(L)' 'MFSAGIGLAGAYMSCPHDEGAQHKGYFIIEAPDEEVIQKFFGPMKVEVREVKPFSEIAKTL' A
#
# COMPACT_ATOMS: atom_id res chain seq x y z
N MET A 1 -0.11 21.15 -10.69
CA MET A 1 0.65 21.22 -9.42
C MET A 1 -0.03 20.28 -8.44
N PHE A 2 0.55 19.11 -8.16
CA PHE A 2 0.10 18.28 -7.04
C PHE A 2 0.60 18.98 -5.77
N SER A 3 -0.33 19.51 -4.98
CA SER A 3 -0.05 20.00 -3.62
C SER A 3 0.58 18.85 -2.83
N ALA A 4 1.61 19.14 -2.04
CA ALA A 4 2.46 18.16 -1.39
C ALA A 4 1.70 16.97 -0.78
N GLY A 5 2.14 15.76 -1.12
CA GLY A 5 1.78 14.54 -0.41
C GLY A 5 0.83 13.66 -1.21
N ILE A 6 1.40 12.66 -1.89
CA ILE A 6 0.84 11.32 -2.16
C ILE A 6 -0.67 11.18 -2.44
N GLY A 7 -0.98 10.66 -3.63
CA GLY A 7 -2.31 10.22 -4.00
C GLY A 7 -2.56 8.77 -3.61
N LEU A 8 -3.74 8.44 -3.10
CA LEU A 8 -4.15 7.06 -2.81
C LEU A 8 -4.98 6.56 -4.00
N ALA A 9 -4.38 5.72 -4.84
CA ALA A 9 -5.02 5.20 -6.05
C ALA A 9 -5.92 3.99 -5.74
N GLY A 10 -5.65 3.27 -4.66
CA GLY A 10 -6.47 2.16 -4.22
C GLY A 10 -6.04 1.57 -2.89
N ALA A 11 -6.97 0.86 -2.25
CA ALA A 11 -6.72 0.10 -1.04
C ALA A 11 -7.42 -1.26 -1.15
N TYR A 12 -6.74 -2.31 -0.73
CA TYR A 12 -7.31 -3.65 -0.61
C TYR A 12 -7.05 -4.18 0.79
N MET A 13 -8.07 -4.79 1.38
CA MET A 13 -7.95 -5.57 2.61
C MET A 13 -8.67 -6.89 2.42
N SER A 14 -8.02 -7.99 2.81
CA SER A 14 -8.70 -9.27 2.95
C SER A 14 -9.69 -9.19 4.11
N CYS A 15 -10.88 -9.75 3.90
CA CYS A 15 -11.89 -9.95 4.94
C CYS A 15 -12.08 -11.47 5.13
N PRO A 16 -11.14 -12.15 5.80
CA PRO A 16 -11.30 -13.57 6.11
C PRO A 16 -12.54 -13.77 6.99
N HIS A 17 -13.22 -14.89 6.77
CA HIS A 17 -14.42 -15.25 7.52
C HIS A 17 -14.11 -15.67 8.96
N ASP A 18 -12.88 -16.12 9.22
CA ASP A 18 -12.41 -16.50 10.55
C ASP A 18 -11.97 -15.29 11.38
N GLU A 19 -12.57 -15.12 12.56
CA GLU A 19 -12.28 -14.02 13.50
C GLU A 19 -10.83 -14.01 14.02
N GLY A 20 -10.12 -15.13 13.91
CA GLY A 20 -8.71 -15.27 14.30
C GLY A 20 -7.70 -15.06 13.17
N ALA A 21 -8.15 -14.86 11.94
CA ALA A 21 -7.25 -14.76 10.78
C ALA A 21 -6.62 -13.36 10.68
N GLN A 22 -5.34 -13.31 10.31
CA GLN A 22 -4.68 -12.04 10.05
C GLN A 22 -5.22 -11.42 8.75
N HIS A 23 -5.78 -10.22 8.87
CA HIS A 23 -6.11 -9.39 7.73
C HIS A 23 -4.83 -8.97 7.02
N LYS A 24 -4.75 -9.24 5.72
CA LYS A 24 -3.67 -8.78 4.84
C LYS A 24 -4.22 -7.67 3.96
N GLY A 25 -3.49 -6.57 3.87
CA GLY A 25 -3.87 -5.45 3.03
C GLY A 25 -2.68 -4.82 2.32
N TYR A 26 -2.98 -4.07 1.27
CA TYR A 26 -2.01 -3.22 0.59
C TYR A 26 -2.67 -1.94 0.12
N PHE A 27 -1.87 -0.88 0.06
CA PHE A 27 -2.23 0.42 -0.48
C PHE A 27 -1.48 0.64 -1.79
N ILE A 28 -2.16 1.17 -2.79
CA ILE A 28 -1.54 1.65 -4.03
C ILE A 28 -1.43 3.17 -3.87
N ILE A 29 -0.19 3.64 -3.75
CA ILE A 29 0.12 5.04 -3.48
C ILE A 29 0.88 5.60 -4.68
N GLU A 30 0.37 6.69 -5.22
CA GLU A 30 1.05 7.50 -6.21
C GLU A 30 1.88 8.55 -5.47
N ALA A 31 3.21 8.45 -5.61
CA ALA A 31 4.15 9.38 -5.01
C ALA A 31 5.16 9.84 -6.06
N PRO A 32 5.71 11.06 -5.93
CA PRO A 32 6.78 11.51 -6.82
C PRO A 32 8.09 10.72 -6.61
N ASP A 33 8.34 10.24 -5.39
CA ASP A 33 9.52 9.47 -5.01
C ASP A 33 9.28 8.67 -3.71
N GLU A 34 10.22 7.78 -3.38
CA GLU A 34 10.18 6.94 -2.18
C GLU A 34 10.30 7.74 -0.87
N GLU A 35 11.05 8.85 -0.87
CA GLU A 35 11.29 9.67 0.32
C GLU A 35 9.99 10.29 0.83
N VAL A 36 9.10 10.72 -0.09
CA VAL A 36 7.75 11.19 0.26
C VAL A 36 6.90 10.10 0.91
N ILE A 37 7.01 8.85 0.46
CA ILE A 37 6.29 7.71 1.03
C ILE A 37 6.77 7.45 2.47
N GLN A 38 8.10 7.39 2.67
CA GLN A 38 8.68 7.16 3.99
C GLN A 38 8.31 8.28 4.98
N LYS A 39 8.36 9.55 4.55
CA LYS A 39 7.95 10.69 5.38
C LYS A 39 6.47 10.63 5.80
N PHE A 40 5.58 10.17 4.91
CA PHE A 40 4.16 10.07 5.23
C PHE A 40 3.86 9.06 6.35
N PHE A 41 4.46 7.88 6.28
CA PHE A 41 4.27 6.84 7.29
C PHE A 41 5.09 7.09 8.57
N GLY A 42 6.02 8.04 8.53
CA GLY A 42 6.78 8.50 9.68
C GLY A 42 7.56 7.36 10.35
N PRO A 43 7.32 7.07 11.64
CA PRO A 43 8.06 6.02 12.34
C PRO A 43 7.56 4.59 12.04
N MET A 44 6.49 4.40 11.25
CA MET A 44 6.04 3.06 10.88
C MET A 44 7.07 2.37 9.99
N LYS A 45 7.34 1.10 10.30
CA LYS A 45 8.19 0.25 9.44
C LYS A 45 7.40 -0.15 8.20
N VAL A 46 7.66 0.52 7.08
CA VAL A 46 7.04 0.25 5.77
C VAL A 46 8.09 -0.35 4.84
N GLU A 47 7.70 -1.36 4.07
CA GLU A 47 8.52 -1.90 2.98
C GLU A 47 7.97 -1.39 1.65
N VAL A 48 8.72 -0.53 0.96
CA VAL A 48 8.34 -0.02 -0.37
C VAL A 48 8.77 -1.04 -1.41
N ARG A 49 7.84 -1.45 -2.28
CA ARG A 49 8.08 -2.39 -3.38
C ARG A 49 7.62 -1.75 -4.69
N GLU A 50 8.27 -2.10 -5.80
CA GLU A 50 7.79 -1.69 -7.12
C GLU A 50 6.35 -2.14 -7.34
N VAL A 51 5.52 -1.23 -7.88
CA VAL A 51 4.12 -1.51 -8.18
C VAL A 51 4.06 -2.53 -9.30
N LYS A 52 3.73 -3.78 -8.96
CA LYS A 52 3.39 -4.81 -9.93
C LYS A 52 1.95 -4.63 -10.39
N PRO A 53 1.60 -5.01 -11.62
CA PRO A 53 0.22 -5.07 -12.06
C PRO A 53 -0.64 -5.83 -11.05
N PHE A 54 -1.86 -5.36 -10.78
CA PHE A 54 -2.77 -5.97 -9.81
C PHE A 54 -2.97 -7.49 -10.03
N SER A 55 -2.96 -7.92 -11.30
CA SER A 55 -3.04 -9.33 -11.71
C SER A 55 -1.89 -10.20 -11.18
N GLU A 56 -0.75 -9.62 -10.84
CA GLU A 56 0.38 -10.32 -10.22
C GLU A 56 0.27 -10.32 -8.69
N ILE A 57 -0.19 -9.21 -8.08
CA ILE A 57 -0.35 -9.09 -6.63
C ILE A 57 -1.40 -10.08 -6.11
N ALA A 58 -2.51 -10.24 -6.84
CA ALA A 58 -3.60 -11.14 -6.47
C ALA A 58 -3.21 -12.63 -6.41
N LYS A 59 -2.12 -13.05 -7.06
CA LYS A 59 -1.63 -14.43 -7.03
C LYS A 59 -0.87 -14.79 -5.74
N THR A 60 -0.49 -13.78 -4.96
CA THR A 60 0.29 -13.90 -3.72
C THR A 60 -0.55 -13.71 -2.45
N LEU A 61 -1.84 -13.42 -2.60
CA LEU A 61 -2.83 -13.31 -1.52
C LEU A 61 -3.48 -14.68 -1.26
#